data_AF-A0A528D0H8-F1
#
_entry.id   AF-A0A528D0H8-F1
#
_cell.length_a   1.000
_cell.length_b   1.000
_cell.length_c   1.000
_cell.angle_alpha   90.00
_cell.angle_beta   90.00
_cell.angle_gamma   90.00
#
_symmetry.space_group_name_H-M   'P 1'
#
loop_
_entity.id
_entity.type
_entity.pdbx_description
1 polymer ?
#
loop_
_entity_poly.entity_id
_entity_poly.type
_entity_poly.pdbx_seq_one_letter_code
_entity_poly.pdbx_strand_id
1 'polypeptide(L)'
;GENIGMVARAMANFGLSELRLVNPRDGWPSEKARAAASRADHVIDAARVFDDLASAVADLNFVFATTARARDNFKPVRGPVEAGRALRARQRSGQRTGILFGRERFGLYN
;
A
#
# COMPACT_ATOMS: atom_id res chain seq x y z
N GLY A 1 6.37 7.68 -11.36
CA GLY A 1 5.73 6.41 -11.78
C GLY A 1 6.57 5.17 -11.47
N GLU A 2 7.89 5.20 -11.65
CA GLU A 2 8.77 4.00 -11.54
C GLU A 2 8.64 3.27 -10.20
N ASN A 3 8.60 4.01 -9.07
CA ASN A 3 8.39 3.41 -7.74
C ASN A 3 7.08 2.62 -7.65
N ILE A 4 6.01 3.07 -8.31
CA ILE A 4 4.73 2.35 -8.34
C ILE A 4 4.88 1.02 -9.08
N GLY A 5 5.62 1.01 -10.19
CA GLY A 5 5.94 -0.23 -10.91
C GLY A 5 6.76 -1.21 -10.07
N MET A 6 7.78 -0.73 -9.36
CA MET A 6 8.57 -1.56 -8.44
C MET A 6 7.72 -2.14 -7.30
N VAL A 7 6.78 -1.36 -6.76
CA VAL A 7 5.79 -1.85 -5.77
C VAL A 7 4.90 -2.93 -6.37
N ALA A 8 4.34 -2.71 -7.55
CA ALA A 8 3.52 -3.71 -8.25
C ALA A 8 4.29 -5.03 -8.48
N ARG A 9 5.56 -4.93 -8.88
CA ARG A 9 6.44 -6.11 -9.03
C ARG A 9 6.64 -6.86 -7.72
N ALA A 10 6.93 -6.15 -6.63
CA ALA A 10 7.07 -6.75 -5.31
C ALA A 10 5.76 -7.43 -4.87
N MET A 11 4.62 -6.77 -5.07
CA MET A 11 3.30 -7.32 -4.77
C MET A 11 3.06 -8.64 -5.51
N ALA A 12 3.26 -8.66 -6.83
CA ALA A 12 3.06 -9.87 -7.65
C ALA A 12 3.96 -11.03 -7.21
N ASN A 13 5.23 -10.77 -6.87
CA ASN A 13 6.15 -11.80 -6.38
C ASN A 13 5.69 -12.46 -5.06
N PHE A 14 4.90 -11.75 -4.25
CA PHE A 14 4.39 -12.24 -2.97
C PHE A 14 2.87 -12.52 -2.99
N GLY A 15 2.26 -12.58 -4.18
CA GLY A 15 0.84 -12.94 -4.35
C GLY A 15 -0.14 -11.86 -3.92
N LEU A 16 0.27 -10.59 -3.90
CA LEU A 16 -0.60 -9.44 -3.64
C LEU A 16 -1.04 -8.81 -4.97
N SER A 17 -2.30 -8.38 -5.05
CA SER A 17 -2.88 -7.84 -6.30
C SER A 17 -3.65 -6.53 -6.15
N GLU A 18 -4.09 -6.17 -4.94
CA GLU A 18 -4.90 -4.97 -4.71
C GLU A 18 -4.02 -3.74 -4.41
N LEU A 19 -3.69 -2.98 -5.45
CA LEU A 19 -2.96 -1.72 -5.33
C LEU A 19 -3.92 -0.53 -5.28
N ARG A 20 -3.74 0.34 -4.28
CA ARG A 20 -4.47 1.61 -4.13
C ARG A 20 -3.50 2.77 -4.18
N LEU A 21 -3.78 3.76 -5.02
CA LEU A 21 -2.97 4.98 -5.18
C LEU A 21 -3.75 6.17 -4.66
N VAL A 22 -3.16 6.94 -3.73
CA VAL A 22 -3.76 8.17 -3.21
C VAL A 22 -3.04 9.37 -3.79
N ASN A 23 -3.76 10.19 -4.55
CA ASN A 23 -3.26 11.42 -5.18
C ASN A 23 -1.84 11.26 -5.79
N PRO A 24 -1.66 10.37 -6.79
CA PRO A 24 -0.35 10.11 -7.38
C PRO A 24 0.20 11.36 -8.08
N ARG A 25 1.39 11.81 -7.68
CA ARG A 25 2.01 13.07 -8.17
C ARG A 25 2.06 13.20 -9.68
N ASP A 26 2.39 12.12 -10.39
CA ASP A 26 2.59 12.12 -11.84
C ASP A 26 1.30 11.76 -12.60
N GLY A 27 0.15 11.65 -11.91
CA GLY A 27 -1.11 11.17 -12.48
C GLY A 27 -1.16 9.65 -12.71
N TRP A 28 -2.29 9.18 -13.25
CA TRP A 28 -2.54 7.78 -13.60
C TRP A 28 -3.50 7.69 -14.81
N PRO A 29 -3.34 6.73 -15.75
CA PRO A 29 -2.33 5.66 -15.82
C PRO A 29 -0.91 6.19 -16.07
N SER A 30 0.11 5.36 -15.80
CA SER A 30 1.52 5.75 -15.94
C SER A 30 2.31 4.71 -16.74
N GLU A 31 2.78 5.08 -17.94
CA GLU A 31 3.65 4.23 -18.76
C GLU A 31 4.95 3.88 -18.04
N LYS A 32 5.52 4.84 -17.30
CA LYS A 32 6.71 4.61 -16.45
C LYS A 32 6.46 3.54 -15.39
N ALA A 33 5.26 3.52 -14.79
CA ALA A 33 4.91 2.50 -13.81
C ALA A 33 4.76 1.13 -14.48
N ARG A 34 4.09 1.07 -15.64
CA ARG A 34 3.94 -0.17 -16.43
C ARG A 34 5.30 -0.75 -16.84
N ALA A 35 6.18 0.07 -17.40
CA ALA A 35 7.53 -0.36 -17.81
C ALA A 35 8.34 -0.93 -16.63
N ALA A 36 8.23 -0.32 -15.44
CA ALA A 36 8.92 -0.78 -14.24
C ALA A 36 8.27 -2.01 -13.56
N ALA A 37 7.02 -2.35 -13.91
CA ALA A 37 6.26 -3.43 -13.26
C ALA A 37 6.75 -4.84 -13.62
N SER A 38 7.50 -5.02 -14.71
CA SER A 38 8.16 -6.28 -15.06
C SER A 38 7.21 -7.50 -14.98
N ARG A 39 6.18 -7.53 -15.83
CA ARG A 39 5.10 -8.55 -15.88
C ARG A 39 4.07 -8.50 -14.74
N ALA A 40 4.19 -7.56 -13.82
CA ALA A 40 3.12 -7.26 -12.85
C ALA A 40 2.05 -6.30 -13.42
N ASP A 41 1.82 -6.34 -14.75
CA ASP A 41 0.83 -5.50 -15.44
C ASP A 41 -0.56 -5.65 -14.83
N HIS A 42 -0.94 -6.86 -14.43
CA HIS A 42 -2.22 -7.12 -13.77
C HIS A 42 -2.45 -6.31 -12.48
N VAL A 43 -1.39 -6.01 -11.72
CA VAL A 43 -1.49 -5.16 -10.51
C VAL A 43 -1.64 -3.68 -10.89
N ILE A 44 -0.95 -3.26 -11.95
CA ILE A 44 -1.03 -1.89 -12.49
C ILE A 44 -2.42 -1.64 -13.09
N ASP A 45 -2.91 -2.57 -13.89
CA ASP A 45 -4.19 -2.47 -14.60
C ASP A 45 -5.38 -2.51 -13.63
N ALA A 46 -5.26 -3.25 -12.53
CA ALA A 46 -6.26 -3.30 -11.46
C ALA A 46 -6.10 -2.19 -10.40
N ALA A 47 -5.09 -1.31 -10.53
CA ALA A 47 -4.82 -0.29 -9.53
C ALA A 47 -5.98 0.71 -9.44
N ARG A 48 -6.45 0.97 -8.23
CA ARG A 48 -7.52 1.95 -7.95
C ARG A 48 -6.92 3.26 -7.48
N VAL A 49 -7.36 4.37 -8.09
CA VAL A 49 -6.92 5.72 -7.73
C VAL A 49 -7.97 6.40 -6.88
N PHE A 50 -7.52 7.09 -5.84
CA PHE A 50 -8.34 7.82 -4.88
C PHE A 50 -7.79 9.24 -4.72
N ASP A 51 -8.69 10.20 -4.54
CA ASP A 51 -8.32 11.61 -4.35
C ASP A 51 -7.71 11.87 -2.98
N ASP A 52 -8.13 11.11 -1.96
CA ASP A 52 -7.70 11.27 -0.59
C ASP A 52 -7.51 9.93 0.14
N LEU A 53 -6.87 9.99 1.31
CA LEU A 53 -6.61 8.80 2.12
C LEU A 53 -7.88 8.22 2.72
N ALA A 54 -8.86 9.06 3.08
CA ALA A 54 -10.08 8.62 3.77
C ALA A 54 -10.90 7.68 2.88
N SER A 55 -11.12 8.08 1.63
CA SER A 55 -11.78 7.28 0.60
C SER A 55 -11.00 6.00 0.28
N ALA A 56 -9.67 6.06 0.24
CA ALA A 56 -8.81 4.91 -0.05
C ALA A 56 -8.82 3.83 1.04
N VAL A 57 -9.24 4.15 2.27
CA VAL A 57 -9.31 3.19 3.39
C VAL A 57 -10.73 2.95 3.89
N ALA A 58 -11.75 3.59 3.30
CA ALA A 58 -13.11 3.61 3.82
C ALA A 58 -13.76 2.22 3.95
N ASP A 59 -13.39 1.26 3.08
CA ASP A 59 -13.88 -0.12 3.13
C ASP A 59 -12.94 -1.07 3.90
N LEU A 60 -11.83 -0.57 4.48
CA LEU A 60 -10.90 -1.38 5.26
C LEU A 60 -11.28 -1.34 6.74
N ASN A 61 -11.30 -2.51 7.38
CA ASN A 61 -11.55 -2.62 8.82
C ASN A 61 -10.27 -2.35 9.64
N PHE A 62 -9.09 -2.57 9.06
CA PHE A 62 -7.82 -2.41 9.77
C PHE A 62 -6.68 -2.02 8.83
N VAL A 63 -5.86 -1.03 9.22
CA VAL A 63 -4.73 -0.56 8.43
C VAL A 63 -3.48 -0.45 9.28
N PHE A 64 -2.36 -1.02 8.82
CA PHE A 64 -1.04 -0.67 9.34
C PHE A 64 -0.46 0.50 8.57
N ALA A 65 0.03 1.51 9.28
CA ALA A 65 0.81 2.60 8.70
C ALA A 65 2.30 2.31 8.87
N THR A 66 3.06 2.31 7.77
CA THR A 66 4.51 2.10 7.80
C THR A 66 5.24 3.39 8.17
N THR A 67 6.28 3.27 9.00
CA THR A 67 7.12 4.40 9.42
C THR A 67 8.56 3.93 9.60
N ALA A 68 9.52 4.78 9.24
CA ALA A 68 10.94 4.49 9.43
C ALA A 68 11.40 4.63 10.89
N ARG A 69 10.65 5.37 11.71
CA ARG A 69 10.93 5.57 13.14
C ARG A 69 9.64 5.48 13.94
N ALA A 70 9.73 4.98 15.16
CA ALA A 70 8.67 5.18 16.14
C ALA A 70 8.50 6.70 16.30
N ARG A 71 7.33 7.21 15.90
CA ARG A 71 6.94 8.58 16.23
C ARG A 71 6.34 8.56 17.62
N ASP A 72 6.29 9.70 18.30
CA ASP A 72 5.58 9.91 19.58
C ASP A 72 4.05 9.81 19.42
N ASN A 73 3.60 8.81 18.69
CA ASN A 73 2.21 8.54 18.40
C ASN A 73 1.73 7.46 19.38
N PHE A 74 0.55 7.66 19.94
CA PHE A 74 -0.16 6.75 20.86
C PHE A 74 -0.48 5.36 20.28
N LYS A 75 -0.01 5.03 19.07
CA LYS A 75 -0.31 3.77 18.37
C LYS A 75 0.83 2.76 18.61
N PRO A 76 0.52 1.51 18.98
CA PRO A 76 1.54 0.47 19.15
C PRO A 76 2.36 0.25 17.87
N VAL A 77 3.69 0.25 17.99
CA VAL A 77 4.61 -0.08 16.90
C VAL A 77 4.85 -1.59 16.90
N ARG A 78 4.65 -2.23 15.75
CA ARG A 78 4.86 -3.68 15.56
C ARG A 78 5.91 -3.91 14.48
N GLY A 79 6.72 -4.96 14.65
CA GLY A 79 7.64 -5.41 13.61
C GLY A 79 6.90 -6.05 12.42
N PRO A 80 7.53 -6.15 11.24
CA PRO A 80 6.87 -6.64 10.02
C PRO A 80 6.33 -8.07 10.15
N VAL A 81 7.03 -8.95 10.86
CA VAL A 81 6.59 -10.34 11.08
C VAL A 81 5.31 -10.38 11.91
N GLU A 82 5.25 -9.58 12.98
CA GLU A 82 4.07 -9.49 13.85
C GLU A 82 2.89 -8.85 13.12
N ALA A 83 3.14 -7.75 12.40
CA ALA A 83 2.14 -7.09 11.57
C ALA A 83 1.53 -8.06 10.53
N GLY A 84 2.37 -8.84 9.84
CA GLY A 84 1.91 -9.85 8.88
C GLY A 84 1.05 -10.95 9.53
N ARG A 85 1.39 -11.40 10.74
CA ARG A 85 0.55 -12.37 11.49
C ARG A 85 -0.80 -11.76 11.85
N ALA A 86 -0.83 -10.51 12.32
CA ALA A 86 -2.06 -9.81 12.69
C ALA A 86 -2.97 -9.57 11.49
N LEU A 87 -2.42 -9.15 10.35
CA LEU A 87 -3.17 -8.96 9.09
C LEU A 87 -3.80 -10.28 8.64
N ARG A 88 -3.03 -11.38 8.61
CA ARG A 88 -3.55 -12.70 8.23
C ARG A 88 -4.65 -13.19 9.18
N ALA A 89 -4.52 -12.96 10.48
CA ALA A 89 -5.55 -13.35 11.44
C ALA A 89 -6.87 -12.61 11.19
N ARG A 90 -6.81 -11.30 10.92
CA ARG A 90 -7.97 -10.46 10.59
C ARG A 90 -8.62 -10.85 9.25
N GLN A 91 -7.79 -11.10 8.24
CA GLN A 91 -8.28 -11.52 6.93
C GLN A 91 -9.02 -12.86 7.03
N ARG A 92 -8.52 -13.83 7.82
CA ARG A 92 -9.22 -15.10 8.09
C ARG A 92 -10.54 -14.93 8.86
N SER A 93 -10.71 -13.84 9.60
CA SER A 93 -11.98 -13.52 10.27
C SER A 93 -12.91 -12.66 9.40
N GLY A 94 -12.67 -12.57 8.09
CA GLY A 94 -13.51 -11.83 7.14
C GLY A 94 -13.30 -10.31 7.12
N GLN A 95 -12.27 -9.79 7.80
CA GLN A 95 -11.97 -8.35 7.80
C GLN A 95 -11.13 -7.96 6.59
N ARG A 96 -11.45 -6.81 5.99
CA ARG A 96 -10.60 -6.16 5.00
C ARG A 96 -9.46 -5.43 5.69
N THR A 97 -8.24 -5.66 5.21
CA THR A 97 -7.04 -5.10 5.83
C THR A 97 -6.13 -4.42 4.80
N GLY A 98 -5.37 -3.40 5.21
CA GLY A 98 -4.41 -2.71 4.35
C GLY A 98 -3.08 -2.40 5.01
N ILE A 99 -2.09 -2.10 4.17
CA ILE A 99 -0.78 -1.57 4.57
C ILE A 99 -0.59 -0.23 3.85
N LEU A 100 -0.41 0.83 4.61
CA LEU A 100 -0.26 2.19 4.12
C LEU A 100 1.24 2.54 4.06
N PHE A 101 1.68 2.90 2.86
CA PHE A 101 3.02 3.41 2.59
C PHE A 101 2.97 4.91 2.30
N GLY A 102 3.91 5.64 2.88
CA GLY A 102 4.06 7.08 2.66
C GLY A 102 4.88 7.43 1.44
N ARG A 103 5.07 8.74 1.21
CA ARG A 103 5.94 9.25 0.14
C ARG A 103 7.39 8.88 0.46
N GLU A 104 8.16 8.50 -0.55
CA GLU A 104 9.58 8.11 -0.40
C GLU A 104 10.41 9.11 0.41
N ARG A 105 10.27 10.42 0.15
CA ARG A 105 11.05 11.47 0.83
C ARG A 105 10.54 11.88 2.21
N PHE A 106 9.23 11.75 2.48
CA PHE A 106 8.60 12.39 3.65
C PHE A 106 7.83 11.41 4.54
N GLY A 107 7.67 10.15 4.12
CA GLY A 107 6.84 9.17 4.80
C GLY A 107 5.37 9.59 4.82
N LEU A 108 4.67 9.24 5.90
CA LEU A 108 3.28 9.62 6.15
C LEU A 108 3.24 10.93 6.95
N TYR A 109 2.21 11.75 6.72
CA TYR A 109 1.89 12.86 7.62
C TYR A 109 1.21 12.31 8.89
N ASN A 110 1.30 13.06 9.99
CA ASN A 110 0.63 12.72 11.25
C ASN A 110 -0.84 13.10 11.21
#